data_AF-A0A3M2BPK7-F1
#
_entry.id   AF-A0A3M2BPK7-F1
#
_cell.length_a   1.000
_cell.length_b   1.000
_cell.length_c   1.000
_cell.angle_alpha   90.00
_cell.angle_beta   90.00
_cell.angle_gamma   90.00
#
_symmetry.space_group_name_H-M   'P 1'
#
loop_
_entity.id
_entity.type
_entity.pdbx_description
1 polymer ?
#
loop_
_entity_poly.entity_id
_entity_poly.type
_entity_poly.pdbx_seq_one_letter_code
_entity_poly.pdbx_strand_id
1 'polypeptide(L)'
;MTGGRRGFTLIEVVVAAALTSVLVGAAVALAGGSVALARRVAQGAETLAALRDTREVLAAELGAGRAGLDWFAAPRGDSVALRAYRLTALVCAAGPGGVLVVSAAGWRRADPAKDSAVVLDDLGRWWTVDLVDAAAVAAGDRGVSRAGTPLPGPPCGAAAPELRRWRLDPPVPGARLLRVFERGSYHLSGGALRYRRGRAGRQPLTAPALRAVGLAPEADAVRV
;
A
#
# COMPACT_ATOMS: atom_id res chain seq x y z
N MET A 1 25.85 -76.37 0.47
CA MET A 1 24.62 -75.59 0.80
C MET A 1 23.99 -75.13 -0.51
N THR A 2 23.20 -75.98 -1.15
CA THR A 2 22.50 -75.68 -2.40
C THR A 2 21.10 -75.17 -2.05
N GLY A 3 20.94 -73.85 -2.03
CA GLY A 3 19.63 -73.20 -1.85
C GLY A 3 18.74 -73.50 -3.06
N GLY A 4 17.74 -74.37 -2.87
CA GLY A 4 16.75 -74.67 -3.90
C GLY A 4 15.90 -73.44 -4.19
N ARG A 5 16.02 -72.89 -5.40
CA ARG A 5 15.11 -71.86 -5.92
C ARG A 5 13.76 -72.50 -6.22
N ARG A 6 12.79 -72.34 -5.31
CA ARG A 6 11.37 -72.61 -5.62
C ARG A 6 10.83 -71.42 -6.43
N GLY A 7 10.30 -71.70 -7.62
CA GLY A 7 9.63 -70.69 -8.44
C GLY A 7 8.28 -70.28 -7.84
N PHE A 8 7.85 -69.04 -8.10
CA PHE A 8 6.54 -68.53 -7.68
C PHE A 8 5.43 -69.11 -8.57
N THR A 9 4.27 -69.36 -7.97
CA THR A 9 3.07 -69.76 -8.72
C THR A 9 2.41 -68.53 -9.37
N LEU A 10 1.68 -68.73 -10.48
CA LEU A 10 0.94 -67.64 -11.15
C LEU A 10 -0.02 -66.93 -10.18
N ILE A 11 -0.66 -67.68 -9.29
CA ILE A 11 -1.60 -67.16 -8.29
C ILE A 11 -0.88 -66.21 -7.33
N GLU A 12 0.30 -66.58 -6.83
CA GLU A 12 1.09 -65.72 -5.94
C GLU A 12 1.45 -64.39 -6.61
N VAL A 13 1.84 -64.42 -7.90
CA VAL A 13 2.18 -63.21 -8.65
C VAL A 13 0.96 -62.29 -8.81
N VAL A 14 -0.21 -62.85 -9.14
CA VAL A 14 -1.46 -62.08 -9.30
C VAL A 14 -1.90 -61.46 -7.97
N VAL A 15 -1.83 -62.22 -6.87
CA VAL A 15 -2.17 -61.72 -5.53
C VAL A 15 -1.19 -60.62 -5.10
N ALA A 16 0.12 -60.81 -5.31
CA ALA A 16 1.13 -59.81 -4.98
C ALA A 16 0.93 -58.52 -5.80
N ALA A 17 0.62 -58.63 -7.09
CA ALA A 17 0.35 -57.48 -7.95
C ALA A 17 -0.92 -56.72 -7.52
N ALA A 18 -2.00 -57.44 -7.16
CA ALA A 18 -3.23 -56.84 -6.66
C ALA A 18 -3.03 -56.12 -5.32
N LEU A 19 -2.29 -56.72 -4.39
CA LEU A 19 -1.96 -56.07 -3.11
C LEU A 19 -1.07 -54.84 -3.31
N THR A 20 -0.08 -54.94 -4.20
CA THR A 20 0.82 -53.82 -4.51
C THR A 20 0.06 -52.66 -5.14
N SER A 21 -0.87 -52.90 -6.07
CA SER A 21 -1.64 -51.83 -6.70
C SER A 21 -2.56 -51.12 -5.70
N VAL A 22 -3.17 -51.86 -4.76
CA VAL A 22 -3.95 -51.28 -3.66
C VAL A 22 -3.07 -50.42 -2.74
N LEU A 23 -1.89 -50.92 -2.36
CA LEU A 23 -0.96 -50.17 -1.50
C LEU A 23 -0.44 -48.90 -2.19
N VAL A 24 -0.07 -48.99 -3.47
CA VAL A 24 0.36 -47.84 -4.26
C VAL A 24 -0.78 -46.84 -4.42
N GLY A 25 -2.00 -47.30 -4.71
CA GLY A 25 -3.19 -46.44 -4.80
C GLY A 25 -3.47 -45.69 -3.50
N ALA A 26 -3.40 -46.40 -2.36
CA ALA A 26 -3.56 -45.80 -1.04
C ALA A 26 -2.47 -44.77 -0.73
N ALA A 27 -1.20 -45.07 -1.06
CA ALA A 27 -0.08 -44.15 -0.86
C ALA A 27 -0.23 -42.87 -1.72
N VAL A 28 -0.64 -43.00 -2.98
CA VAL A 28 -0.90 -41.86 -3.87
C VAL A 28 -2.07 -41.01 -3.37
N ALA A 29 -3.17 -41.64 -2.93
CA ALA A 29 -4.31 -40.92 -2.37
C ALA A 29 -3.93 -40.15 -1.10
N LEU A 30 -3.16 -40.78 -0.20
CA LEU A 30 -2.67 -40.15 1.02
C LEU A 30 -1.73 -38.97 0.71
N ALA A 31 -0.80 -39.15 -0.23
CA ALA A 31 0.10 -38.08 -0.68
C ALA A 31 -0.68 -36.91 -1.33
N GLY A 32 -1.70 -37.21 -2.15
CA GLY A 32 -2.57 -36.19 -2.71
C GLY A 32 -3.34 -35.43 -1.63
N GLY A 33 -3.85 -36.14 -0.62
CA GLY A 33 -4.54 -35.55 0.53
C GLY A 33 -3.63 -34.67 1.38
N SER A 34 -2.40 -35.10 1.65
CA SER A 34 -1.45 -34.31 2.45
C SER A 34 -1.01 -33.03 1.73
N VAL A 35 -0.78 -33.09 0.42
CA VAL A 35 -0.49 -31.91 -0.40
C VAL A 35 -1.66 -30.92 -0.39
N ALA A 36 -2.90 -31.42 -0.55
CA ALA A 36 -4.08 -30.56 -0.53
C ALA A 36 -4.27 -29.89 0.84
N LEU A 37 -4.06 -30.63 1.94
CA LEU A 37 -4.13 -30.09 3.29
C LEU A 37 -3.04 -29.04 3.54
N ALA A 38 -1.79 -29.34 3.16
CA ALA A 38 -0.67 -28.43 3.29
C ALA A 38 -0.92 -27.10 2.56
N ARG A 39 -1.49 -27.16 1.33
CA ARG A 39 -1.89 -25.96 0.58
C ARG A 39 -2.96 -25.14 1.30
N ARG A 40 -3.97 -25.78 1.88
CA ARG A 40 -5.02 -25.08 2.65
C ARG A 40 -4.44 -24.40 3.90
N VAL A 41 -3.53 -25.09 4.61
CA VAL A 41 -2.85 -24.52 5.78
C VAL A 41 -1.99 -23.32 5.37
N ALA A 42 -1.22 -23.43 4.28
CA ALA A 42 -0.42 -22.32 3.77
C ALA A 42 -1.27 -21.10 3.37
N GLN A 43 -2.38 -21.32 2.66
CA GLN A 43 -3.33 -20.24 2.31
C GLN A 43 -3.96 -19.59 3.54
N GLY A 44 -4.29 -20.39 4.56
CA GLY A 44 -4.79 -19.87 5.85
C GLY A 44 -3.75 -19.02 6.57
N ALA A 45 -2.50 -19.48 6.61
CA ALA A 45 -1.39 -18.75 7.21
C ALA A 45 -1.13 -17.42 6.50
N GLU A 46 -1.13 -17.40 5.16
CA GLU A 46 -0.99 -16.17 4.36
C GLU A 46 -2.12 -15.17 4.64
N THR A 47 -3.36 -15.67 4.76
CA THR A 47 -4.53 -14.83 5.07
C THR A 47 -4.40 -14.19 6.46
N LEU A 48 -3.98 -14.98 7.46
CA LEU A 48 -3.78 -14.47 8.83
C LEU A 48 -2.62 -13.47 8.92
N ALA A 49 -1.52 -13.72 8.19
CA ALA A 49 -0.41 -12.78 8.10
C ALA A 49 -0.86 -11.45 7.48
N ALA A 50 -1.58 -11.50 6.36
CA ALA A 50 -2.11 -10.29 5.72
C ALA A 50 -3.05 -9.50 6.64
N LEU A 51 -3.87 -10.17 7.46
CA LEU A 51 -4.72 -9.51 8.46
C LEU A 51 -3.91 -8.83 9.57
N ARG A 52 -2.83 -9.47 10.06
CA ARG A 52 -1.93 -8.87 11.06
C ARG A 52 -1.23 -7.63 10.51
N ASP A 53 -0.61 -7.74 9.33
CA ASP A 53 0.08 -6.62 8.69
C ASP A 53 -0.89 -5.46 8.41
N THR A 54 -2.10 -5.78 7.93
CA THR A 54 -3.15 -4.78 7.71
C THR A 54 -3.53 -4.07 9.00
N ARG A 55 -3.68 -4.81 10.10
CA ARG A 55 -4.02 -4.24 11.40
C ARG A 55 -2.92 -3.33 11.93
N GLU A 56 -1.66 -3.72 11.79
CA GLU A 56 -0.52 -2.90 12.23
C GLU A 56 -0.39 -1.62 11.42
N VAL A 57 -0.45 -1.72 10.09
CA VAL A 57 -0.43 -0.54 9.19
C VAL A 57 -1.61 0.36 9.48
N LEU A 58 -2.83 -0.19 9.60
CA LEU A 58 -4.01 0.62 9.89
C LEU A 58 -3.93 1.27 11.27
N ALA A 59 -3.40 0.58 12.28
CA ALA A 59 -3.20 1.15 13.62
C ALA A 59 -2.16 2.29 13.60
N ALA A 60 -1.06 2.14 12.85
CA ALA A 60 -0.06 3.18 12.69
C ALA A 60 -0.64 4.41 11.95
N GLU A 61 -1.33 4.20 10.84
CA GLU A 61 -1.95 5.27 10.04
C GLU A 61 -3.07 5.99 10.80
N LEU A 62 -3.95 5.24 11.48
CA LEU A 62 -5.03 5.82 12.28
C LEU A 62 -4.52 6.50 13.55
N GLY A 63 -3.48 5.95 14.18
CA GLY A 63 -2.88 6.48 15.40
C GLY A 63 -2.12 7.79 15.16
N ALA A 64 -1.54 7.96 13.97
CA ALA A 64 -0.92 9.22 13.56
C ALA A 64 -1.93 10.29 13.13
N GLY A 65 -3.14 9.88 12.71
CA GLY A 65 -4.21 10.77 12.26
C GLY A 65 -5.22 11.17 13.33
N ARG A 66 -5.94 12.26 13.12
CA ARG A 66 -7.04 12.72 13.99
C ARG A 66 -8.39 12.23 13.47
N ALA A 67 -9.15 11.56 14.34
CA ALA A 67 -10.53 11.16 14.06
C ALA A 67 -11.38 12.38 13.68
N GLY A 68 -12.18 12.27 12.61
CA GLY A 68 -13.03 13.36 12.11
C GLY A 68 -12.29 14.41 11.26
N LEU A 69 -10.97 14.29 11.09
CA LEU A 69 -10.17 15.16 10.22
C LEU A 69 -9.42 14.34 9.17
N ASP A 70 -8.64 13.37 9.64
CA ASP A 70 -7.78 12.52 8.80
C ASP A 70 -8.46 11.19 8.47
N TRP A 71 -9.37 10.74 9.33
CA TRP A 71 -10.15 9.53 9.07
C TRP A 71 -11.57 9.61 9.64
N PHE A 72 -12.48 8.89 8.99
CA PHE A 72 -13.90 8.83 9.32
C PHE A 72 -14.39 7.39 9.25
N ALA A 73 -14.98 6.90 10.32
CA ALA A 73 -15.74 5.66 10.27
C ALA A 73 -17.00 5.87 9.41
N ALA A 74 -17.26 4.97 8.48
CA ALA A 74 -18.48 5.02 7.70
C ALA A 74 -19.70 4.76 8.61
N PRO A 75 -20.88 5.32 8.31
CA PRO A 75 -22.06 5.21 9.16
C PRO A 75 -22.49 3.77 9.49
N ARG A 76 -22.19 2.82 8.61
CA ARG A 76 -22.51 1.40 8.78
C ARG A 76 -21.42 0.59 9.49
N GLY A 77 -20.31 1.23 9.88
CA GLY A 77 -19.18 0.58 10.56
C GLY A 77 -18.42 -0.44 9.72
N ASP A 78 -18.78 -0.61 8.45
CA ASP A 78 -18.19 -1.59 7.54
C ASP A 78 -17.00 -1.02 6.76
N SER A 79 -16.71 0.27 6.93
CA SER A 79 -15.62 0.95 6.25
C SER A 79 -15.06 2.15 7.01
N VAL A 80 -13.82 2.52 6.70
CA VAL A 80 -13.13 3.69 7.24
C VAL A 80 -12.57 4.49 6.07
N ALA A 81 -13.03 5.72 5.89
CA ALA A 81 -12.39 6.67 4.99
C ALA A 81 -11.09 7.16 5.66
N LEU A 82 -9.97 7.09 4.96
CA LEU A 82 -8.66 7.47 5.47
C LEU A 82 -7.95 8.41 4.50
N ARG A 83 -7.20 9.35 5.07
CA ARG A 83 -6.16 10.14 4.42
C ARG A 83 -4.81 9.51 4.73
N ALA A 84 -4.28 8.71 3.82
CA ALA A 84 -2.95 8.11 3.98
C ALA A 84 -1.89 9.16 3.65
N TYR A 85 -0.94 9.40 4.55
CA TYR A 85 0.11 10.37 4.32
C TYR A 85 0.98 9.96 3.12
N ARG A 86 1.26 10.90 2.20
CA ARG A 86 2.06 10.66 1.00
C ARG A 86 3.41 11.36 1.04
N LEU A 87 3.37 12.65 1.33
CA LEU A 87 4.54 13.52 1.23
C LEU A 87 4.30 14.83 1.96
N THR A 88 5.39 15.55 2.18
CA THR A 88 5.39 16.93 2.68
C THR A 88 5.98 17.84 1.62
N ALA A 89 5.50 19.08 1.54
CA ALA A 89 6.08 20.09 0.68
C ALA A 89 6.16 21.46 1.34
N LEU A 90 7.26 22.14 1.10
CA LEU A 90 7.49 23.52 1.51
C LEU A 90 7.08 24.46 0.39
N VAL A 91 6.32 25.51 0.71
CA VAL A 91 5.95 26.54 -0.26
C VAL A 91 7.14 27.46 -0.51
N CYS A 92 7.67 27.38 -1.72
CA CYS A 92 8.72 28.28 -2.19
C CYS A 92 8.14 29.61 -2.64
N ALA A 93 6.96 29.55 -3.28
CA ALA A 93 6.35 30.71 -3.89
C ALA A 93 4.85 30.52 -4.07
N ALA A 94 4.08 31.59 -3.95
CA ALA A 94 2.63 31.58 -4.14
C ALA A 94 2.22 32.52 -5.30
N GLY A 95 1.38 32.01 -6.19
CA GLY A 95 0.80 32.73 -7.31
C GLY A 95 -0.71 32.92 -7.17
N PRO A 96 -1.35 33.62 -8.12
CA PRO A 96 -2.79 33.85 -8.10
C PRO A 96 -3.58 32.54 -8.25
N GLY A 97 -4.81 32.51 -7.74
CA GLY A 97 -5.73 31.38 -7.92
C GLY A 97 -5.31 30.08 -7.24
N GLY A 98 -4.56 30.16 -6.13
CA GLY A 98 -4.15 28.99 -5.35
C GLY A 98 -2.99 28.20 -5.97
N VAL A 99 -2.30 28.77 -6.97
CA VAL A 99 -1.12 28.15 -7.58
C VAL A 99 0.08 28.32 -6.65
N LEU A 100 0.77 27.23 -6.34
CA LEU A 100 1.95 27.20 -5.49
C LEU A 100 3.12 26.58 -6.23
N VAL A 101 4.31 27.12 -6.02
CA VAL A 101 5.56 26.42 -6.31
C VAL A 101 6.08 25.85 -5.01
N VAL A 102 6.29 24.54 -5.00
CA VAL A 102 6.65 23.81 -3.78
C VAL A 102 7.88 22.95 -4.00
N SER A 103 8.67 22.79 -2.95
CA SER A 103 9.69 21.75 -2.86
C SER A 103 9.10 20.58 -2.11
N ALA A 104 8.87 19.47 -2.82
CA ALA A 104 8.21 18.30 -2.26
C ALA A 104 9.23 17.21 -1.92
N ALA A 105 9.03 16.55 -0.77
CA ALA A 105 9.79 15.40 -0.32
C ALA A 105 8.84 14.28 0.09
N GLY A 106 9.01 13.11 -0.50
CA GLY A 106 8.22 11.93 -0.19
C GLY A 106 8.38 10.81 -1.20
N TRP A 107 7.62 9.74 -0.98
CA TRP A 107 7.82 8.44 -1.63
C TRP A 107 7.19 8.33 -3.03
N ARG A 108 6.19 9.16 -3.32
CA ARG A 108 5.43 9.15 -4.58
C ARG A 108 5.13 10.57 -5.02
N ARG A 109 4.84 10.74 -6.31
CA ARG A 109 4.33 12.02 -6.85
C ARG A 109 2.90 12.23 -6.41
N ALA A 110 2.55 13.48 -6.13
CA ALA A 110 1.17 13.85 -5.85
C ALA A 110 0.31 13.66 -7.12
N ASP A 111 -0.90 13.16 -6.92
CA ASP A 111 -1.91 12.90 -7.95
C ASP A 111 -3.23 13.62 -7.59
N PRO A 112 -3.54 14.73 -8.26
CA PRO A 112 -4.74 15.53 -7.99
C PRO A 112 -6.06 14.76 -8.09
N ALA A 113 -6.11 13.65 -8.83
CA ALA A 113 -7.34 12.87 -8.97
C ALA A 113 -7.76 12.17 -7.67
N LYS A 114 -6.83 12.02 -6.73
CA LYS A 114 -7.00 11.16 -5.55
C LYS A 114 -6.44 11.77 -4.26
N ASP A 115 -5.54 12.73 -4.37
CA ASP A 115 -4.86 13.34 -3.23
C ASP A 115 -5.59 14.60 -2.73
N SER A 116 -5.29 14.96 -1.50
CA SER A 116 -5.69 16.21 -0.86
C SER A 116 -4.58 16.76 -0.01
N ALA A 117 -4.67 18.04 0.32
CA ALA A 117 -3.64 18.72 1.09
C ALA A 117 -4.19 19.23 2.41
N VAL A 118 -3.38 19.11 3.45
CA VAL A 118 -3.52 19.88 4.68
C VAL A 118 -2.41 20.93 4.68
N VAL A 119 -2.80 22.21 4.76
CA VAL A 119 -1.94 23.36 4.54
C VAL A 119 -1.81 24.14 5.84
N LEU A 120 -0.57 24.44 6.23
CA LEU A 120 -0.26 25.39 7.29
C LEU A 120 -0.06 26.77 6.65
N ASP A 121 -0.85 27.75 7.08
CA ASP A 121 -0.67 29.15 6.68
C ASP A 121 0.39 29.86 7.54
N ASP A 122 0.67 31.12 7.21
CA ASP A 122 1.65 31.96 7.89
C ASP A 122 1.18 32.47 9.26
N LEU A 123 -0.10 32.31 9.56
CA LEU A 123 -0.70 32.58 10.87
C LEU A 123 -0.73 31.33 11.76
N GLY A 124 -0.16 30.20 11.30
CA GLY A 124 -0.11 28.96 12.05
C GLY A 124 -1.42 28.16 12.05
N ARG A 125 -2.37 28.48 11.17
CA ARG A 125 -3.64 27.77 11.04
C ARG A 125 -3.55 26.65 10.03
N TRP A 126 -4.28 25.57 10.30
CA TRP A 126 -4.34 24.40 9.43
C TRP A 126 -5.63 24.38 8.61
N TRP A 127 -5.49 24.19 7.30
CA TRP A 127 -6.57 24.16 6.32
C TRP A 127 -6.60 22.83 5.59
N THR A 128 -7.78 22.21 5.47
CA THR A 128 -7.97 21.09 4.54
C THR A 128 -8.45 21.63 3.20
N VAL A 129 -7.77 21.26 2.12
CA VAL A 129 -8.10 21.68 0.75
C VAL A 129 -7.89 20.55 -0.25
N ASP A 130 -8.50 20.67 -1.42
CA ASP A 130 -8.29 19.78 -2.55
C ASP A 130 -7.01 20.16 -3.29
N LEU A 131 -6.22 19.15 -3.67
CA LEU A 131 -5.15 19.32 -4.63
C LEU A 131 -5.74 19.10 -6.02
N VAL A 132 -5.90 20.18 -6.80
CA VAL A 132 -6.63 20.13 -8.08
C VAL A 132 -5.74 20.14 -9.30
N ASP A 133 -4.45 20.45 -9.15
CA ASP A 133 -3.43 20.32 -10.21
C ASP A 133 -2.06 20.04 -9.57
N ALA A 134 -1.24 19.24 -10.26
CA ALA A 134 0.13 18.96 -9.86
C ALA A 134 1.00 18.66 -11.09
N ALA A 135 1.98 19.54 -11.34
CA ALA A 135 2.91 19.44 -12.45
C ALA A 135 4.36 19.58 -11.98
N ALA A 136 5.30 19.02 -12.73
CA ALA A 136 6.72 19.32 -12.55
C ALA A 136 7.01 20.75 -13.01
N VAL A 137 7.90 21.46 -12.31
CA VAL A 137 8.44 22.74 -12.79
C VAL A 137 9.61 22.42 -13.72
N ALA A 138 9.60 22.98 -14.93
CA ALA A 138 10.72 22.82 -15.85
C ALA A 138 11.98 23.45 -15.26
N ALA A 139 13.16 22.91 -15.58
CA ALA A 139 14.43 23.35 -14.98
C ALA A 139 14.74 24.86 -15.19
N GLY A 140 14.12 25.50 -16.20
CA GLY A 140 14.22 26.94 -16.47
C GLY A 140 13.20 27.84 -15.75
N ASP A 141 12.15 27.27 -15.13
CA ASP A 141 11.02 28.01 -14.52
C ASP A 141 11.13 28.11 -12.98
N ARG A 142 12.35 27.93 -12.44
CA ARG A 142 12.59 27.89 -10.99
C ARG A 142 12.41 29.27 -10.35
N GLY A 143 11.17 29.63 -10.03
CA GLY A 143 10.82 30.84 -9.30
C GLY A 143 10.20 31.95 -10.15
N VAL A 144 9.84 31.64 -11.40
CA VAL A 144 9.26 32.61 -12.33
C VAL A 144 7.85 32.16 -12.71
N SER A 145 6.88 33.06 -12.61
CA SER A 145 5.53 32.79 -13.11
C SER A 145 5.57 32.58 -14.63
N ARG A 146 4.50 32.02 -15.21
CA ARG A 146 4.35 31.87 -16.68
C ARG A 146 4.48 33.21 -17.44
N ALA A 147 4.41 34.34 -16.73
CA ALA A 147 4.56 35.70 -17.23
C ALA A 147 5.93 36.34 -16.94
N GLY A 148 6.96 35.56 -16.52
CA GLY A 148 8.31 36.11 -16.32
C GLY A 148 8.51 36.84 -14.98
N THR A 149 7.50 36.88 -14.11
CA THR A 149 7.56 37.60 -12.82
C THR A 149 8.02 36.68 -11.68
N PRO A 150 8.98 37.12 -10.83
CA PRO A 150 9.35 36.39 -9.62
C PRO A 150 8.13 36.21 -8.72
N LEU A 151 7.88 34.97 -8.28
CA LEU A 151 6.81 34.70 -7.33
C LEU A 151 7.27 35.09 -5.91
N PRO A 152 6.43 35.76 -5.11
CA PRO A 152 6.78 36.14 -3.74
C PRO A 152 6.92 34.90 -2.85
N GLY A 153 8.05 34.78 -2.13
CA GLY A 153 8.33 33.72 -1.16
C GLY A 153 9.83 33.51 -0.91
N PRO A 154 10.21 32.82 0.18
CA PRO A 154 11.60 32.46 0.40
C PRO A 154 12.05 31.48 -0.70
N PRO A 155 13.17 31.72 -1.38
CA PRO A 155 13.63 30.81 -2.41
C PRO A 155 13.89 29.45 -1.75
N CYS A 156 13.23 28.40 -2.26
CA CYS A 156 13.69 27.05 -1.99
C CYS A 156 15.11 26.97 -2.53
N GLY A 157 16.08 26.70 -1.65
CA GLY A 157 17.50 26.70 -2.00
C GLY A 157 17.80 25.77 -3.18
N ALA A 158 18.93 26.00 -3.85
CA ALA A 158 19.33 25.26 -5.05
C ALA A 158 19.40 23.72 -4.87
N ALA A 159 19.41 23.24 -3.62
CA ALA A 159 19.41 21.83 -3.24
C ALA A 159 18.00 21.22 -3.07
N ALA A 160 16.93 21.92 -3.47
CA ALA A 160 15.57 21.38 -3.38
C ALA A 160 15.40 20.10 -4.24
N PRO A 161 14.97 18.97 -3.65
CA PRO A 161 15.01 17.66 -4.30
C PRO A 161 14.11 17.54 -5.53
N GLU A 162 12.97 18.24 -5.56
CA GLU A 162 12.14 18.40 -6.76
C GLU A 162 11.18 19.58 -6.61
N LEU A 163 11.19 20.52 -7.57
CA LEU A 163 10.24 21.63 -7.60
C LEU A 163 8.99 21.24 -8.39
N ARG A 164 7.83 21.48 -7.79
CA ARG A 164 6.51 21.17 -8.35
C ARG A 164 5.63 22.40 -8.35
N ARG A 165 4.76 22.50 -9.36
CA ARG A 165 3.69 23.49 -9.41
C ARG A 165 2.38 22.81 -9.06
N TRP A 166 1.77 23.22 -7.97
CA TRP A 166 0.49 22.70 -7.51
C TRP A 166 -0.58 23.77 -7.55
N ARG A 167 -1.85 23.35 -7.59
CA ARG A 167 -2.99 24.26 -7.42
C ARG A 167 -3.93 23.69 -6.36
N LEU A 168 -4.37 24.56 -5.45
CA LEU A 168 -5.28 24.22 -4.35
C LEU A 168 -6.67 24.80 -4.58
N ASP A 169 -7.69 24.09 -4.09
CA ASP A 169 -9.07 24.58 -4.04
C ASP A 169 -9.73 24.22 -2.69
N PRO A 170 -10.19 25.20 -1.88
CA PRO A 170 -10.01 26.64 -2.08
C PRO A 170 -8.53 27.08 -1.96
N PRO A 171 -8.16 28.25 -2.52
CA PRO A 171 -6.83 28.82 -2.30
C PRO A 171 -6.62 29.15 -0.81
N VAL A 172 -5.41 28.91 -0.30
CA VAL A 172 -5.02 29.25 1.09
C VAL A 172 -4.00 30.39 1.05
N PRO A 173 -4.41 31.63 1.40
CA PRO A 173 -3.48 32.75 1.53
C PRO A 173 -2.41 32.44 2.58
N GLY A 174 -1.17 32.85 2.32
CA GLY A 174 -0.07 32.67 3.26
C GLY A 174 0.42 31.23 3.43
N ALA A 175 0.05 30.28 2.56
CA ALA A 175 0.49 28.90 2.64
C ALA A 175 2.03 28.78 2.80
N ARG A 176 2.49 28.00 3.80
CA ARG A 176 3.92 27.77 4.10
C ARG A 176 4.33 26.31 3.97
N LEU A 177 3.49 25.40 4.45
CA LEU A 177 3.78 23.96 4.48
C LEU A 177 2.53 23.20 4.06
N LEU A 178 2.74 22.14 3.27
CA LEU A 178 1.69 21.23 2.84
C LEU A 178 2.04 19.81 3.27
N ARG A 179 1.05 19.10 3.77
CA ARG A 179 1.07 17.65 3.89
C ARG A 179 0.06 17.11 2.90
N VAL A 180 0.50 16.27 1.99
CA VAL A 180 -0.37 15.67 0.98
C VAL A 180 -0.74 14.27 1.44
N PHE A 181 -2.02 13.98 1.31
CA PHE A 181 -2.62 12.73 1.70
C PHE A 181 -3.41 12.15 0.55
N GLU A 182 -3.25 10.86 0.34
CA GLU A 182 -4.08 10.10 -0.55
C GLU A 182 -5.41 9.76 0.12
N ARG A 183 -6.53 10.05 -0.55
CA ARG A 183 -7.87 9.73 -0.03
C ARG A 183 -8.26 8.30 -0.40
N GLY A 184 -8.60 7.48 0.59
CA GLY A 184 -9.06 6.11 0.39
C GLY A 184 -10.20 5.70 1.33
N SER A 185 -10.78 4.52 1.12
CA SER A 185 -11.86 3.98 1.93
C SER A 185 -11.67 2.48 2.22
N TYR A 186 -11.19 2.11 3.40
CA TYR A 186 -11.01 0.71 3.77
C TYR A 186 -12.35 0.04 4.05
N HIS A 187 -12.62 -1.15 3.51
CA HIS A 187 -13.81 -1.93 3.84
C HIS A 187 -13.43 -3.11 4.74
N LEU A 188 -13.92 -3.10 5.97
CA LEU A 188 -13.61 -4.09 7.00
C LEU A 188 -14.26 -5.45 6.71
N SER A 189 -15.49 -5.43 6.18
CA SER A 189 -16.27 -6.65 5.89
C SER A 189 -15.71 -7.53 4.77
N GLY A 190 -14.85 -6.96 3.91
CA GLY A 190 -14.30 -7.66 2.75
C GLY A 190 -12.89 -8.20 2.94
N GLY A 191 -12.27 -8.02 4.13
CA GLY A 191 -10.87 -8.39 4.37
C GLY A 191 -9.89 -7.75 3.37
N ALA A 192 -10.30 -6.66 2.70
CA ALA A 192 -9.59 -6.08 1.59
C ALA A 192 -9.39 -4.59 1.84
N LEU A 193 -8.14 -4.13 1.84
CA LEU A 193 -7.88 -2.70 1.68
C LEU A 193 -8.35 -2.29 0.29
N ARG A 194 -9.55 -1.71 0.22
CA ARG A 194 -10.16 -1.24 -1.02
C ARG A 194 -9.84 0.23 -1.20
N TYR A 195 -8.76 0.54 -1.88
CA TYR A 195 -8.50 1.92 -2.23
C TYR A 195 -9.60 2.44 -3.20
N ARG A 196 -10.36 3.48 -2.83
CA ARG A 196 -11.35 4.09 -3.74
C ARG A 196 -11.34 5.63 -3.70
N ARG A 197 -10.56 6.23 -4.60
CA ARG A 197 -10.97 7.37 -5.46
C ARG A 197 -10.07 7.41 -6.70
N GLY A 198 -10.67 7.38 -7.91
CA GLY A 198 -9.96 7.36 -9.21
C GLY A 198 -10.14 6.07 -10.04
N ARG A 199 -9.57 6.05 -11.26
CA ARG A 199 -9.62 4.92 -12.24
C ARG A 199 -8.63 3.78 -11.95
N ALA A 200 -7.81 3.88 -10.90
CA ALA A 200 -6.85 2.85 -10.56
C ALA A 200 -7.58 1.55 -10.16
N GLY A 201 -7.24 0.46 -10.84
CA GLY A 201 -7.81 -0.86 -10.59
C GLY A 201 -7.54 -1.39 -9.18
N ARG A 202 -8.10 -2.57 -8.89
CA ARG A 202 -7.98 -3.26 -7.59
C ARG A 202 -6.50 -3.49 -7.27
N GLN A 203 -5.98 -2.88 -6.20
CA GLN A 203 -4.64 -3.21 -5.70
C GLN A 203 -4.77 -3.88 -4.32
N PRO A 204 -4.79 -5.23 -4.26
CA PRO A 204 -4.65 -5.90 -2.99
C PRO A 204 -3.26 -5.58 -2.42
N LEU A 205 -3.19 -5.14 -1.16
CA LEU A 205 -1.95 -5.21 -0.40
C LEU A 205 -1.70 -6.69 -0.12
N THR A 206 -1.02 -7.34 -1.06
CA THR A 206 -0.54 -8.70 -0.91
C THR A 206 0.78 -8.68 -0.14
N ALA A 207 1.09 -9.73 0.62
CA ALA A 207 2.37 -9.86 1.32
C ALA A 207 3.63 -9.58 0.44
N PRO A 208 3.65 -9.88 -0.88
CA PRO A 208 4.70 -9.43 -1.78
C PRO A 208 4.86 -7.90 -1.89
N ALA A 209 3.77 -7.13 -1.87
CA ALA A 209 3.81 -5.66 -1.97
C ALA A 209 4.36 -5.00 -0.70
N LEU A 210 4.17 -5.63 0.46
CA LEU A 210 4.72 -5.20 1.75
C LEU A 210 6.20 -5.60 1.92
N ARG A 211 6.58 -6.78 1.41
CA ARG A 211 8.00 -7.21 1.32
C ARG A 211 8.84 -6.26 0.48
N ALA A 212 8.30 -5.75 -0.63
CA ALA A 212 8.98 -4.80 -1.50
C ALA A 212 9.30 -3.45 -0.85
N VAL A 213 8.68 -3.12 0.29
CA VAL A 213 8.90 -1.87 1.04
C VAL A 213 9.53 -2.08 2.42
N GLY A 214 10.07 -3.28 2.69
CA GLY A 214 10.81 -3.57 3.92
C GLY A 214 9.96 -3.65 5.19
N LEU A 215 8.64 -3.80 5.06
CA LEU A 215 7.70 -3.89 6.19
C LEU A 215 7.25 -5.33 6.47
N ALA A 216 7.98 -6.33 5.99
CA ALA A 216 7.72 -7.71 6.39
C ALA A 216 8.37 -7.96 7.76
N PRO A 217 7.66 -8.60 8.70
CA PRO A 217 8.32 -9.11 9.89
C PRO A 217 9.43 -10.08 9.44
N GLU A 218 10.66 -9.84 9.89
CA GLU A 218 11.76 -10.79 9.71
C GLU A 218 11.30 -12.15 10.21
N ALA A 219 11.50 -13.19 9.41
CA ALA A 219 11.08 -14.55 9.71
C ALA A 219 11.83 -15.18 10.91
N ASP A 220 12.66 -14.41 11.63
CA ASP A 220 13.57 -14.90 12.67
C ASP A 220 13.15 -14.53 14.11
N ALA A 221 12.02 -13.87 14.33
CA ALA A 221 11.56 -13.50 15.67
C ALA A 221 10.58 -14.49 16.32
N VAL A 222 10.81 -15.81 16.23
CA VAL A 222 10.21 -16.78 17.17
C VAL A 222 11.23 -17.86 17.52
N ARG A 223 12.13 -17.52 18.45
CA ARG A 223 12.62 -18.45 19.46
C ARG A 223 12.22 -17.90 20.83
N VAL A 224 11.06 -18.33 21.31
CA VAL A 224 10.75 -18.47 22.75
C VAL A 224 9.97 -19.76 22.91
#